data_AF-A0A7J6XGC9-F1
#
_entry.id   AF-A0A7J6XGC9-F1
#
_cell.length_a   1.000
_cell.length_b   1.000
_cell.length_c   1.000
_cell.angle_alpha   90.00
_cell.angle_beta   90.00
_cell.angle_gamma   90.00
#
_symmetry.space_group_name_H-M   'P 1'
#
loop_
_entity.id
_entity.type
_entity.pdbx_description
1 polymer ?
#
loop_
_entity_poly.entity_id
_entity_poly.type
_entity_poly.pdbx_seq_one_letter_code
_entity_poly.pdbx_strand_id
1 'polypeptide(L)'
;MPMDPDAGVWGALLGACKIHNDVEIGKLAAYHLFKLEPKAAVSYVAMANIYAAEGEWEDVAKVRAMMKGNRLRKSPGQSSVEANGKIHAFTVEDRSHPEELLIYEVLDGLALHFKGVGLEFYDTYILD
;
A
#
# COMPACT_ATOMS: atom_id res chain seq x y z
N MET A 1 -12.02 -2.51 30.92
CA MET A 1 -12.92 -3.34 30.08
C MET A 1 -12.80 -4.77 30.61
N PRO A 2 -13.89 -5.45 30.99
CA PRO A 2 -13.80 -6.77 31.63
C PRO A 2 -13.59 -7.93 30.64
N MET A 3 -13.46 -7.66 29.35
CA MET A 3 -13.19 -8.62 28.29
C MET A 3 -11.90 -8.26 27.55
N ASP A 4 -11.24 -9.27 26.98
CA ASP A 4 -10.09 -9.06 26.11
C ASP A 4 -10.51 -8.29 24.84
N PRO A 5 -9.69 -7.31 24.38
CA PRO A 5 -10.02 -6.56 23.18
C PRO A 5 -9.98 -7.46 21.93
N ASP A 6 -10.96 -7.29 21.07
CA ASP A 6 -11.06 -8.01 19.79
C ASP A 6 -10.27 -7.32 18.67
N ALA A 7 -10.31 -7.91 17.47
CA ALA A 7 -9.63 -7.37 16.30
C ALA A 7 -10.12 -5.96 15.91
N GLY A 8 -11.40 -5.64 16.19
CA GLY A 8 -11.95 -4.31 15.92
C GLY A 8 -11.32 -3.25 16.81
N VAL A 9 -11.17 -3.52 18.11
CA VAL A 9 -10.53 -2.59 19.06
C VAL A 9 -9.04 -2.40 18.73
N TRP A 10 -8.31 -3.49 18.47
CA TRP A 10 -6.90 -3.38 18.08
C TRP A 10 -6.72 -2.71 16.72
N GLY A 11 -7.63 -2.96 15.78
CA GLY A 11 -7.66 -2.32 14.46
C GLY A 11 -7.87 -0.81 14.56
N ALA A 12 -8.81 -0.37 15.39
CA ALA A 12 -9.06 1.05 15.64
C ALA A 12 -7.82 1.73 16.27
N LEU A 13 -7.17 1.07 17.23
CA LEU A 13 -5.95 1.58 17.86
C LEU A 13 -4.80 1.69 16.86
N LEU A 14 -4.57 0.66 16.03
CA LEU A 14 -3.53 0.69 15.00
C LEU A 14 -3.81 1.78 13.96
N GLY A 15 -5.07 1.97 13.58
CA GLY A 15 -5.50 3.05 12.70
C GLY A 15 -5.18 4.43 13.27
N ALA A 16 -5.41 4.66 14.57
CA ALA A 16 -5.03 5.90 15.24
C ALA A 16 -3.50 6.08 15.29
N CYS A 17 -2.75 5.02 15.58
CA CYS A 17 -1.28 5.05 15.56
C CYS A 17 -0.73 5.43 14.18
N LYS A 18 -1.38 4.98 13.10
CA LYS A 18 -1.04 5.37 11.71
C LYS A 18 -1.24 6.86 11.43
N ILE A 19 -2.20 7.50 12.09
CA ILE A 19 -2.49 8.94 11.90
C ILE A 19 -1.52 9.79 12.72
N HIS A 20 -1.10 9.31 13.89
CA HIS A 20 -0.27 10.04 14.83
C HIS A 20 1.21 9.62 14.85
N ASN A 21 1.62 8.70 13.97
CA ASN A 21 2.95 8.08 13.92
C ASN A 21 3.44 7.49 15.26
N ASP A 22 2.53 6.90 16.05
CA ASP A 22 2.93 6.23 17.29
C ASP A 22 3.41 4.81 17.01
N VAL A 23 4.73 4.65 16.83
CA VAL A 23 5.36 3.37 16.52
C VAL A 23 5.21 2.35 17.64
N GLU A 24 5.38 2.77 18.90
CA GLU A 24 5.42 1.85 20.04
C GLU A 24 4.03 1.27 20.33
N ILE A 25 2.99 2.12 20.35
CA ILE A 25 1.61 1.62 20.49
C ILE A 25 1.18 0.88 19.23
N GLY A 26 1.63 1.32 18.05
CA GLY A 26 1.42 0.63 16.77
C GLY A 26 1.91 -0.82 16.80
N LYS A 27 3.13 -1.06 17.31
CA LYS A 27 3.71 -2.41 17.48
C LYS A 27 2.83 -3.30 18.35
N LEU A 28 2.35 -2.77 19.47
CA LEU A 28 1.47 -3.50 20.38
C LEU A 28 0.16 -3.90 19.68
N ALA A 29 -0.50 -2.96 19.04
CA ALA A 29 -1.75 -3.21 18.33
C ALA A 29 -1.56 -4.21 17.16
N ALA A 30 -0.50 -4.04 16.37
CA ALA A 30 -0.15 -4.94 15.29
C ALA A 30 0.15 -6.36 15.78
N TYR A 31 0.87 -6.52 16.91
CA TYR A 31 1.14 -7.82 17.51
C TYR A 31 -0.13 -8.60 17.84
N HIS A 32 -1.12 -7.94 18.44
CA HIS A 32 -2.42 -8.56 18.74
C HIS A 32 -3.20 -8.88 17.45
N LEU A 33 -3.21 -7.99 16.46
CA LEU A 33 -3.86 -8.23 15.17
C LEU A 33 -3.22 -9.39 14.39
N PHE A 34 -1.90 -9.53 14.41
CA PHE A 34 -1.22 -10.65 13.74
C PHE A 34 -1.55 -11.99 14.38
N LYS A 35 -1.95 -12.01 15.67
CA LYS A 35 -2.44 -13.22 16.34
C LYS A 35 -3.92 -13.49 16.05
N LEU A 36 -4.76 -12.46 16.13
CA LEU A 36 -6.21 -12.58 15.96
C LEU A 36 -6.59 -12.81 14.50
N GLU A 37 -5.95 -12.08 13.58
CA GLU A 37 -6.25 -12.09 12.15
C GLU A 37 -4.95 -12.16 11.31
N PRO A 38 -4.18 -13.27 11.39
CA PRO A 38 -2.89 -13.43 10.68
C PRO A 38 -2.99 -13.36 9.15
N LYS A 39 -4.21 -13.41 8.60
CA LYS A 39 -4.49 -13.33 7.17
C LYS A 39 -5.00 -11.96 6.72
N ALA A 40 -5.22 -11.03 7.64
CA ALA A 40 -5.67 -9.68 7.31
C ALA A 40 -4.48 -8.82 6.87
N ALA A 41 -4.27 -8.68 5.55
CA ALA A 41 -3.17 -7.87 5.00
C ALA A 41 -3.19 -6.40 5.48
N VAL A 42 -4.37 -5.87 5.82
CA VAL A 42 -4.57 -4.47 6.25
C VAL A 42 -3.73 -4.10 7.48
N SER A 43 -3.60 -4.99 8.47
CA SER A 43 -2.82 -4.70 9.68
C SER A 43 -1.32 -4.64 9.40
N TYR A 44 -0.82 -5.51 8.51
CA TYR A 44 0.57 -5.50 8.07
C TYR A 44 0.89 -4.23 7.30
N VAL A 45 0.03 -3.84 6.35
CA VAL A 45 0.18 -2.60 5.58
C VAL A 45 0.15 -1.37 6.49
N ALA A 46 -0.76 -1.34 7.48
CA ALA A 46 -0.82 -0.24 8.45
C ALA A 46 0.48 -0.12 9.26
N MET A 47 1.03 -1.24 9.74
CA MET A 47 2.30 -1.22 10.48
C MET A 47 3.48 -0.81 9.60
N ALA A 48 3.54 -1.30 8.36
CA ALA A 48 4.59 -0.91 7.42
C ALA A 48 4.53 0.60 7.10
N ASN A 49 3.33 1.18 7.00
CA ASN A 49 3.17 2.62 6.81
C ASN A 49 3.64 3.44 8.02
N ILE A 50 3.35 2.97 9.24
CA ILE A 50 3.86 3.60 10.47
C ILE A 50 5.40 3.62 10.46
N TYR A 51 6.04 2.49 10.14
CA TYR A 51 7.51 2.43 10.01
C TYR A 51 8.05 3.33 8.90
N ALA A 52 7.40 3.36 7.74
CA ALA A 52 7.83 4.19 6.62
C ALA A 52 7.76 5.69 6.94
N ALA A 53 6.76 6.12 7.70
CA ALA A 53 6.60 7.52 8.11
C ALA A 53 7.76 8.01 9.00
N GLU A 54 8.38 7.12 9.77
CA GLU A 54 9.56 7.41 10.60
C GLU A 54 10.90 7.06 9.90
N GLY A 55 10.85 6.61 8.64
CA GLY A 55 12.05 6.23 7.89
C GLY A 55 12.71 4.91 8.32
N GLU A 56 11.99 4.07 9.08
CA GLU A 56 12.47 2.75 9.55
C GLU A 56 12.36 1.68 8.44
N TRP A 57 13.12 1.87 7.35
CA TRP A 57 13.03 1.02 6.14
C TRP A 57 13.37 -0.46 6.38
N GLU A 58 14.22 -0.76 7.37
CA GLU A 58 14.54 -2.14 7.73
C GLU A 58 13.32 -2.86 8.31
N ASP A 59 12.52 -2.18 9.13
CA ASP A 59 11.31 -2.75 9.72
C ASP A 59 10.16 -2.83 8.70
N VAL A 60 10.08 -1.88 7.75
CA VAL A 60 9.25 -2.02 6.55
C VAL A 60 9.59 -3.31 5.80
N ALA A 61 10.87 -3.60 5.59
CA ALA A 61 11.31 -4.80 4.90
C ALA A 61 10.95 -6.08 5.68
N LYS A 62 11.09 -6.08 7.01
CA LYS A 62 10.66 -7.21 7.87
C LYS A 62 9.17 -7.48 7.75
N VAL A 63 8.34 -6.43 7.81
CA VAL A 63 6.88 -6.57 7.64
C VAL A 63 6.51 -7.13 6.27
N ARG A 64 7.17 -6.66 5.20
CA ARG A 64 6.99 -7.18 3.83
C ARG A 64 7.40 -8.65 3.71
N ALA A 65 8.49 -9.05 4.37
CA ALA A 65 8.93 -10.44 4.40
C ALA A 65 7.89 -11.33 5.10
N MET A 66 7.29 -10.88 6.21
CA MET A 66 6.19 -11.58 6.87
C MET A 66 4.96 -11.73 5.97
N MET A 67 4.56 -10.66 5.27
CA MET A 67 3.44 -10.71 4.31
C MET A 67 3.69 -11.73 3.20
N LYS A 68 4.90 -11.73 2.61
CA LYS A 68 5.30 -12.69 1.57
C LYS A 68 5.27 -14.13 2.09
N GLY A 69 5.82 -14.38 3.28
CA GLY A 69 5.78 -15.69 3.93
C GLY A 69 4.36 -16.19 4.18
N ASN A 70 3.46 -15.29 4.56
CA ASN A 70 2.05 -15.58 4.84
C ASN A 70 1.16 -15.59 3.58
N ARG A 71 1.72 -15.33 2.40
CA ARG A 71 1.02 -15.16 1.11
C ARG A 71 -0.06 -14.08 1.15
N LEU A 72 0.18 -13.03 1.93
CA LEU A 72 -0.71 -11.88 2.03
C LEU A 72 -0.40 -10.95 0.87
N ARG A 73 -1.44 -10.64 0.10
CA ARG A 73 -1.41 -9.60 -0.91
C ARG A 73 -2.54 -8.64 -0.61
N LYS A 74 -2.24 -7.34 -0.54
CA LYS A 74 -3.27 -6.34 -0.77
C LYS A 74 -3.63 -6.43 -2.25
N SER A 75 -4.92 -6.43 -2.56
CA SER A 75 -5.33 -6.24 -3.95
C SER A 75 -4.83 -4.87 -4.36
N PRO A 76 -3.96 -4.75 -5.38
CA PRO A 76 -3.51 -3.46 -5.84
C PRO A 76 -4.72 -2.61 -6.25
N GLY A 77 -4.60 -1.29 -6.07
CA GLY A 77 -5.53 -0.37 -6.69
C GLY A 77 -5.56 -0.63 -8.20
N GLN A 78 -6.77 -0.80 -8.75
CA GLN A 78 -6.97 -1.01 -10.17
C GLN A 78 -7.76 0.17 -10.72
N SER A 79 -7.23 0.77 -11.79
CA SER A 79 -7.95 1.70 -12.63
C SER A 79 -8.39 0.98 -13.90
N SER A 80 -9.43 1.47 -14.57
CA SER A 80 -9.83 0.93 -15.86
C SER A 80 -10.28 2.03 -16.82
N VAL A 81 -10.08 1.76 -18.11
CA VAL A 81 -10.53 2.60 -19.21
C VAL A 81 -11.23 1.74 -20.24
N GLU A 82 -12.26 2.29 -20.89
CA GLU A 82 -12.91 1.65 -22.03
C GLU A 82 -12.36 2.23 -23.33
N ALA A 83 -11.88 1.36 -24.21
CA ALA A 83 -11.42 1.71 -25.54
C ALA A 83 -11.94 0.68 -26.55
N ASN A 84 -12.55 1.14 -27.64
CA ASN A 84 -13.08 0.27 -28.69
C ASN A 84 -14.02 -0.84 -28.16
N GLY A 85 -14.84 -0.53 -27.15
CA GLY A 85 -15.77 -1.48 -26.53
C GLY A 85 -15.12 -2.55 -25.65
N LYS A 86 -13.82 -2.41 -25.34
CA LYS A 86 -13.08 -3.29 -24.43
C LYS A 86 -12.66 -2.52 -23.18
N ILE A 87 -12.82 -3.15 -22.02
CA ILE A 87 -12.32 -2.63 -20.75
C ILE A 87 -10.87 -3.07 -20.58
N HIS A 88 -9.99 -2.11 -20.34
CA HIS A 88 -8.58 -2.30 -20.04
C HIS A 88 -8.35 -1.89 -18.58
N ALA A 89 -7.85 -2.83 -17.79
CA ALA A 89 -7.56 -2.63 -16.38
C ALA A 89 -6.05 -2.47 -16.18
N PHE A 90 -5.65 -1.55 -15.30
CA PHE A 90 -4.26 -1.27 -15.00
C PHE A 90 -4.06 -1.12 -13.50
N THR A 91 -2.98 -1.69 -12.99
CA THR A 91 -2.48 -1.47 -11.62
C THR A 91 -1.22 -0.61 -11.66
N VAL A 92 -0.72 -0.19 -10.50
CA VAL A 92 0.59 0.47 -10.38
C VAL A 92 1.66 -0.41 -11.04
N GLU A 93 2.47 0.19 -11.92
CA GLU A 93 3.54 -0.46 -12.69
C GLU A 93 3.11 -1.69 -13.52
N ASP A 94 1.83 -1.78 -13.91
CA ASP A 94 1.35 -2.91 -14.71
C ASP A 94 2.07 -3.00 -16.07
N ARG A 95 2.44 -4.23 -16.44
CA ARG A 95 3.17 -4.65 -17.65
C ARG A 95 2.44 -5.79 -18.39
N SER A 96 1.22 -6.11 -17.97
CA SER A 96 0.47 -7.26 -18.50
C SER A 96 -0.26 -6.97 -19.82
N HIS A 97 -0.38 -5.71 -20.21
CA HIS A 97 -1.10 -5.32 -21.41
C HIS A 97 -0.32 -5.70 -22.69
N PRO A 98 -0.96 -6.30 -23.72
CA PRO A 98 -0.28 -6.66 -24.97
C PRO A 98 0.43 -5.51 -25.70
N GLU A 99 -0.03 -4.29 -25.46
CA GLU A 99 0.51 -3.04 -26.05
C GLU A 99 1.34 -2.24 -25.03
N GLU A 100 1.92 -2.87 -24.00
CA GLU A 100 2.65 -2.17 -22.93
C GLU A 100 3.69 -1.18 -23.46
N LEU A 101 4.48 -1.56 -24.48
CA LEU A 101 5.55 -0.72 -25.00
C LEU A 101 5.01 0.61 -25.54
N LEU A 102 3.91 0.55 -26.31
CA LEU A 102 3.28 1.73 -26.87
C LEU A 102 2.66 2.61 -25.78
N ILE A 103 1.99 1.99 -24.80
CA ILE A 103 1.38 2.72 -23.67
C ILE A 103 2.46 3.51 -22.93
N TYR A 104 3.58 2.87 -22.56
CA TYR A 104 4.64 3.53 -21.82
C TYR A 104 5.39 4.58 -22.65
N GLU A 105 5.60 4.35 -23.96
CA GLU A 105 6.18 5.36 -24.85
C GLU A 105 5.33 6.64 -24.90
N VAL A 106 4.01 6.49 -24.99
CA VAL A 106 3.08 7.64 -24.95
C VAL A 106 3.10 8.32 -23.57
N LEU A 107 3.09 7.56 -22.48
CA LEU A 107 3.14 8.11 -21.12
C LEU A 107 4.45 8.89 -20.87
N ASP A 108 5.60 8.36 -21.33
CA ASP A 108 6.90 9.03 -21.22
C ASP A 108 6.92 10.32 -22.02
N GLY A 109 6.38 10.32 -23.24
CA GLY A 109 6.23 11.52 -24.07
C GLY A 109 5.36 12.58 -23.40
N LEU A 110 4.24 12.18 -22.80
CA LEU A 110 3.36 13.07 -22.03
C LEU A 110 4.07 13.64 -20.80
N ALA A 111 4.80 12.80 -20.05
CA ALA A 111 5.56 13.25 -18.88
C ALA A 111 6.64 14.29 -19.26
N LEU A 112 7.34 14.08 -20.37
CA LEU A 112 8.30 15.06 -20.91
C LEU A 112 7.61 16.36 -21.31
N HIS A 113 6.45 16.28 -21.96
CA HIS A 113 5.67 17.46 -22.33
C HIS A 113 5.23 18.24 -21.08
N PHE A 114 4.70 17.57 -20.05
CA PHE A 114 4.25 18.21 -18.82
C PHE A 114 5.38 18.87 -18.02
N LYS A 115 6.58 18.27 -17.99
CA LYS A 115 7.77 18.90 -17.41
C LYS A 115 8.14 20.20 -18.14
N GLY A 116 7.98 20.24 -19.46
CA GLY A 116 8.20 21.45 -20.26
C GLY A 116 7.26 22.62 -19.94
N VAL A 117 6.09 22.33 -19.34
CA VAL A 117 5.09 23.35 -18.94
C VAL A 117 5.13 23.64 -17.42
N GLY A 118 6.09 23.08 -16.69
CA GLY A 118 6.32 23.38 -15.27
C GLY A 118 5.41 22.61 -14.29
N LEU A 119 4.85 21.46 -14.69
CA LEU A 119 4.11 20.57 -13.80
C LEU A 119 5.04 19.51 -13.19
N GLU A 120 5.13 19.47 -11.87
CA GLU A 120 5.86 18.43 -11.11
C GLU A 120 4.89 17.37 -10.59
N PHE A 121 5.21 16.09 -10.84
CA PHE A 121 4.50 14.96 -10.24
C PHE A 121 5.24 14.53 -8.97
N TYR A 122 4.54 14.52 -7.84
CA TYR A 122 5.06 13.97 -6.59
C TYR A 122 4.81 12.46 -6.54
N ASP A 123 5.88 11.68 -6.47
CA ASP A 123 5.79 10.27 -6.08
C ASP A 123 5.33 10.20 -4.62
N THR A 124 4.03 10.02 -4.44
CA THR A 124 3.49 9.74 -3.12
C THR A 124 3.69 8.25 -2.88
N TYR A 125 4.76 7.88 -2.18
CA TYR A 125 4.98 6.50 -1.73
C TYR A 125 3.93 6.11 -0.70
N ILE A 126 2.72 5.82 -1.14
CA ILE A 126 1.75 5.09 -0.35
C ILE A 126 2.10 3.62 -0.54
N LEU A 127 2.35 2.89 0.57
CA LEU A 127 2.53 1.44 0.50
C LEU A 127 1.20 0.81 0.08
N ASP A 128 1.06 0.58 -1.22
CA ASP A 128 -0.08 -0.11 -1.80
C ASP A 128 -0.01 -1.64 -1.67
#